data_AF-A0A1L0ARD9-F1
#
_entry.id   AF-A0A1L0ARD9-F1
#
_cell.length_a   1.000
_cell.length_b   1.000
_cell.length_c   1.000
_cell.angle_alpha   90.00
_cell.angle_beta   90.00
_cell.angle_gamma   90.00
#
_symmetry.space_group_name_H-M   'P 1'
#
loop_
_entity.id
_entity.type
_entity.pdbx_description
1 polymer ?
#
loop_
_entity_poly.entity_id
_entity_poly.type
_entity_poly.pdbx_seq_one_letter_code
_entity_poly.pdbx_strand_id
1 'polypeptide(L)'
;MNQLVTYIEAINGVDEKVRIVNKVITNNAYNDQGVTVTNFEALLSFSNGVILKHSIESDELPPSSEVCPEYWISYEVIDSSTESVSPMKKTFLSKCQESFWLKIQKTT
;
A
#
# COMPACT_ATOMS: atom_id res chain seq x y z
N MET A 1 14.24 -10.49 10.62
CA MET A 1 13.85 -9.98 9.30
C MET A 1 12.34 -10.04 9.21
N ASN A 2 11.70 -8.88 9.20
CA ASN A 2 10.24 -8.76 9.11
C ASN A 2 9.80 -8.86 7.66
N GLN A 3 8.62 -9.44 7.45
CA GLN A 3 8.05 -9.53 6.12
C GLN A 3 7.24 -8.26 5.81
N LEU A 4 7.29 -7.77 4.57
CA LEU A 4 6.52 -6.59 4.16
C LEU A 4 5.01 -6.75 4.46
N VAL A 5 4.49 -7.98 4.37
CA VAL A 5 3.09 -8.29 4.68
C VAL A 5 2.67 -7.83 6.07
N THR A 6 3.55 -7.90 7.08
CA THR A 6 3.23 -7.47 8.45
C THR A 6 2.87 -6.00 8.52
N TYR A 7 3.56 -5.16 7.73
CA TYR A 7 3.28 -3.73 7.67
C TYR A 7 2.01 -3.43 6.86
N ILE A 8 1.77 -4.16 5.76
CA ILE A 8 0.55 -4.02 4.97
C ILE A 8 -0.69 -4.42 5.78
N GLU A 9 -0.59 -5.47 6.61
CA GLU A 9 -1.67 -5.86 7.52
C GLU A 9 -1.95 -4.82 8.59
N ALA A 10 -0.91 -4.19 9.15
CA ALA A 10 -1.07 -3.09 10.09
C ALA A 10 -1.73 -1.86 9.43
N ILE A 11 -1.41 -1.56 8.16
CA ILE A 11 -2.09 -0.51 7.37
C ILE A 11 -3.57 -0.82 7.19
N ASN A 12 -3.88 -2.10 6.94
CA ASN A 12 -5.25 -2.59 6.75
C ASN A 12 -6.01 -2.81 8.08
N GLY A 13 -5.38 -2.55 9.24
CA GLY A 13 -5.99 -2.70 10.56
C GLY A 13 -6.21 -4.16 11.00
N VAL A 14 -5.45 -5.10 10.44
CA VAL A 14 -5.61 -6.55 10.66
C VAL A 14 -4.64 -7.11 11.70
N ASP A 15 -3.44 -6.53 11.84
CA ASP A 15 -2.38 -7.02 12.74
C ASP A 15 -1.86 -5.90 13.66
N GLU A 16 -1.60 -6.22 14.93
CA GLU A 16 -1.07 -5.32 15.96
C GLU A 16 0.44 -5.47 16.21
N LYS A 17 1.14 -6.40 15.54
CA LYS A 17 2.58 -6.65 15.76
C LYS A 17 3.44 -5.40 15.58
N VAL A 18 3.09 -4.55 14.63
CA VAL A 18 3.71 -3.24 14.40
C VAL A 18 2.60 -2.20 14.36
N ARG A 19 2.83 -1.06 15.01
CA ARG A 19 1.82 0.00 15.11
C ARG A 19 2.29 1.23 14.36
N ILE A 20 1.39 1.86 13.62
CA ILE A 20 1.66 3.15 12.97
C ILE A 20 1.68 4.21 14.08
N VAL A 21 2.83 4.86 14.27
CA VAL A 21 3.02 5.92 15.28
C VAL A 21 2.97 7.32 14.67
N ASN A 22 3.19 7.43 13.36
CA ASN A 22 3.02 8.68 12.63
C ASN A 22 2.54 8.41 11.20
N LYS A 23 1.75 9.33 10.65
CA LYS A 23 1.20 9.24 9.29
C LYS A 23 1.13 10.63 8.67
N VAL A 24 1.78 10.79 7.52
CA VAL A 24 1.68 11.97 6.67
C VAL A 24 0.97 11.56 5.38
N ILE A 25 -0.13 12.23 5.04
CA ILE A 25 -0.95 11.91 3.87
C ILE A 25 -0.91 13.07 2.89
N THR A 26 -0.75 12.75 1.61
CA THR A 26 -0.87 13.67 0.50
C THR A 26 -1.88 13.10 -0.48
N ASN A 27 -2.87 13.91 -0.88
CA ASN A 27 -3.87 13.54 -1.87
C ASN A 27 -3.86 14.57 -2.97
N ASN A 28 -3.70 14.10 -4.20
CA ASN A 28 -3.72 14.94 -5.38
C ASN A 28 -4.74 14.37 -6.38
N ALA A 29 -5.37 15.24 -7.15
CA ALA A 29 -6.17 14.87 -8.29
C ALA A 29 -5.86 15.82 -9.44
N TYR A 30 -5.79 15.28 -10.66
CA TYR A 30 -5.52 16.05 -11.87
C TYR A 30 -6.30 15.48 -13.05
N ASN A 31 -6.56 16.31 -14.05
CA ASN A 31 -7.18 15.84 -15.28
C ASN A 31 -6.09 15.42 -16.27
N ASP A 32 -6.14 14.18 -16.74
CA ASP A 32 -5.35 13.67 -17.86
C ASP A 32 -6.29 13.30 -19.00
N GLN A 33 -6.23 14.06 -20.10
CA GLN A 33 -6.98 13.78 -21.33
C GLN A 33 -8.50 13.56 -21.12
N GLY A 34 -9.12 14.30 -20.20
CA GLY A 34 -10.54 14.19 -19.89
C GLY A 34 -10.90 13.14 -18.84
N VAL A 35 -9.91 12.40 -18.32
CA VAL A 35 -10.05 11.47 -17.20
C VAL A 35 -9.51 12.13 -15.93
N THR A 36 -10.21 12.00 -14.81
CA THR A 36 -9.69 12.46 -13.52
C THR A 36 -8.81 11.37 -12.93
N VAL A 37 -7.53 11.65 -12.76
CA VAL A 37 -6.58 10.77 -12.09
C VAL A 37 -6.50 11.20 -10.63
N THR A 38 -6.60 10.23 -9.73
CA THR A 38 -6.44 10.42 -8.28
C THR A 38 -5.18 9.73 -7.80
N ASN A 39 -4.42 10.42 -6.97
CA ASN A 39 -3.20 9.90 -6.36
C ASN A 39 -3.28 10.12 -4.85
N PHE A 40 -3.22 9.01 -4.12
CA PHE A 40 -3.11 8.95 -2.67
C PHE A 40 -1.70 8.52 -2.33
N GLU A 41 -1.05 9.23 -1.42
CA GLU A 41 0.24 8.87 -0.86
C GLU A 41 0.22 8.98 0.66
N ALA A 42 0.75 7.98 1.35
CA ALA A 42 0.93 7.98 2.79
C ALA A 42 2.37 7.57 3.15
N LEU A 43 3.07 8.44 3.86
CA LEU A 43 4.32 8.11 4.54
C LEU A 43 4.00 7.72 5.98
N LEU A 44 4.37 6.49 6.34
CA LEU A 44 3.97 5.82 7.56
C LEU A 44 5.20 5.47 8.38
N SER A 45 5.27 5.97 9.60
CA SER A 45 6.31 5.58 10.57
C SER A 45 5.73 4.54 11.52
N PHE A 46 6.44 3.42 11.67
CA PHE A 46 6.05 2.33 12.57
C PHE A 46 6.79 2.40 13.89
N SER A 47 6.20 1.80 14.93
CA SER A 47 6.71 1.78 16.30
C SER A 47 8.09 1.14 16.46
N ASN A 48 8.52 0.35 15.48
CA ASN A 48 9.84 -0.27 15.43
C ASN A 48 10.87 0.55 14.61
N GLY A 49 10.53 1.78 14.19
CA GLY A 49 11.42 2.68 13.46
C GLY A 49 11.38 2.53 11.94
N VAL A 50 10.69 1.52 11.39
CA VAL A 50 10.55 1.37 9.94
C VAL A 50 9.67 2.49 9.37
N ILE A 51 10.07 3.04 8.22
CA ILE A 51 9.29 4.01 7.46
C ILE A 51 8.89 3.39 6.13
N LEU A 52 7.59 3.41 5.84
CA LEU A 52 7.00 2.88 4.61
C LEU A 52 6.22 3.95 3.88
N LYS A 53 6.36 3.99 2.56
CA LYS A 53 5.52 4.75 1.65
C LYS A 53 4.48 3.84 1.00
N HIS A 54 3.21 4.19 1.16
CA HIS A 54 2.09 3.55 0.51
C HIS A 54 1.47 4.53 -0.49
N SER A 55 1.40 4.16 -1.76
CA SER A 55 0.77 4.97 -2.81
C SER A 55 -0.30 4.19 -3.54
N ILE A 56 -1.40 4.87 -3.88
CA ILE A 56 -2.48 4.35 -4.72
C ILE A 56 -2.77 5.40 -5.79
N GLU A 57 -2.70 5.00 -7.04
CA GLU A 57 -3.16 5.80 -8.17
C GLU A 57 -4.31 5.08 -8.89
N SER A 58 -5.32 5.84 -9.29
CA SER A 58 -6.45 5.33 -10.06
C SER A 58 -7.08 6.40 -10.93
N ASP A 59 -7.52 5.96 -12.10
CA ASP A 59 -8.37 6.72 -12.98
C ASP A 59 -9.82 6.65 -12.45
N GLU A 60 -10.47 7.79 -12.24
CA GLU A 60 -11.90 7.86 -11.90
C GLU A 60 -12.75 7.56 -13.13
N LEU A 61 -12.71 6.30 -13.54
CA LEU A 61 -13.61 5.73 -14.54
C LEU A 61 -14.83 5.13 -13.83
N PRO A 62 -16.02 5.15 -14.46
CA PRO A 62 -17.19 4.51 -13.91
C PRO A 62 -16.90 3.02 -13.65
N PRO A 63 -17.18 2.50 -12.45
CA PRO A 63 -16.85 1.12 -12.11
C PRO A 63 -17.63 0.16 -13.01
N SER A 64 -16.92 -0.78 -13.66
CA SER A 64 -17.57 -1.92 -14.31
C SER A 64 -17.86 -2.98 -13.25
N SER A 65 -19.07 -3.54 -13.25
CA SER A 65 -19.48 -4.55 -12.26
C SER A 65 -18.82 -5.92 -12.47
N GLU A 66 -18.13 -6.11 -13.60
CA GLU A 66 -17.62 -7.41 -14.03
C GLU A 66 -16.10 -7.57 -13.86
N VAL A 67 -15.36 -6.49 -13.59
CA VAL A 67 -13.88 -6.51 -13.51
C VAL A 67 -13.41 -5.75 -12.26
N CYS A 68 -12.39 -6.28 -11.56
CA CYS A 68 -11.72 -5.55 -10.50
C CYS A 68 -11.10 -4.27 -11.08
N PRO A 69 -11.44 -3.08 -10.56
CA PRO A 69 -10.90 -1.84 -11.11
C PRO A 69 -9.38 -1.81 -11.02
N GLU A 70 -8.77 -1.15 -11.99
CA GLU A 70 -7.32 -0.95 -12.01
C GLU A 70 -6.92 0.08 -10.95
N TYR A 71 -6.01 -0.32 -10.08
CA TYR A 71 -5.40 0.52 -9.07
C TYR A 71 -3.89 0.25 -9.09
N TRP A 72 -3.10 1.27 -9.35
CA TRP A 72 -1.65 1.19 -9.20
C TRP A 72 -1.30 1.38 -7.73
N ILE A 73 -1.18 0.26 -7.01
CA ILE A 73 -0.87 0.22 -5.59
C ILE A 73 0.61 -0.08 -5.43
N SER A 74 1.31 0.67 -4.58
CA SER A 74 2.70 0.41 -4.25
C SER A 74 2.99 0.55 -2.76
N TYR A 75 3.79 -0.38 -2.24
CA TYR A 75 4.35 -0.35 -0.90
C TYR A 75 5.86 -0.35 -1.04
N GLU A 76 6.53 0.64 -0.45
CA GLU A 76 7.97 0.82 -0.53
C GLU A 76 8.55 1.18 0.83
N VAL A 77 9.56 0.42 1.26
CA VAL A 77 10.31 0.66 2.50
C VAL A 77 11.32 1.78 2.25
N ILE A 78 11.13 2.91 2.92
CA ILE A 78 11.98 4.10 2.81
C ILE A 78 13.13 4.05 3.81
N ASP A 79 12.86 3.58 5.03
CA ASP A 79 13.87 3.38 6.07
C ASP A 79 13.61 2.05 6.79
N SER A 80 14.66 1.23 6.86
CA SER A 80 14.70 -0.07 7.55
C SER A 80 15.99 -0.24 8.36
N SER A 81 16.62 0.86 8.75
CA SER A 81 17.87 0.88 9.51
C SER A 81 17.77 0.18 10.87
N THR A 82 16.58 0.17 11.48
CA THR A 82 16.29 -0.50 12.75
C THR A 82 15.90 -1.97 12.61
N GLU A 83 15.29 -2.35 11.48
CA GLU A 83 14.72 -3.68 11.26
C GLU A 83 14.82 -4.07 9.79
N SER A 84 15.45 -5.20 9.48
CA SER A 84 15.50 -5.71 8.10
C SER A 84 14.12 -6.12 7.62
N VAL A 85 13.66 -5.53 6.51
CA VAL A 85 12.36 -5.83 5.87
C VAL A 85 12.57 -6.42 4.48
N SER A 86 11.84 -7.49 4.16
CA SER A 86 11.85 -8.10 2.83
C SER A 86 10.44 -8.51 2.38
N PRO A 87 10.08 -8.33 1.09
CA PRO A 87 10.77 -7.48 0.13
C PRO A 87 10.71 -6.00 0.51
N MET A 88 11.63 -5.17 0.00
CA MET A 88 11.60 -3.71 0.25
C MET A 88 10.54 -2.97 -0.59
N LYS A 89 10.04 -3.59 -1.67
CA LYS A 89 9.02 -3.00 -2.53
C LYS A 89 8.07 -4.07 -3.07
N LYS A 90 6.79 -3.73 -3.13
CA LYS A 90 5.75 -4.55 -3.78
C LYS A 90 4.74 -3.64 -4.47
N THR A 91 4.35 -4.01 -5.69
CA THR A 91 3.34 -3.29 -6.46
C THR A 91 2.20 -4.24 -6.86
N PHE A 92 1.02 -3.67 -7.06
CA PHE A 92 -0.18 -4.35 -7.53
C PHE A 92 -0.91 -3.45 -8.54
N LEU A 93 -1.63 -4.07 -9.49
CA LEU A 93 -2.45 -3.37 -10.47
C LEU A 93 -3.94 -3.38 -10.10
N SER A 94 -4.31 -4.04 -9.00
CA SER A 94 -5.66 -3.96 -8.45
C SER A 94 -5.68 -4.36 -6.98
N LYS A 95 -6.72 -3.93 -6.26
CA LYS A 95 -7.00 -4.37 -4.88
C LYS A 95 -7.24 -5.89 -4.78
N CYS A 96 -7.68 -6.53 -5.87
CA CYS A 96 -7.87 -7.97 -5.94
C CYS A 96 -6.53 -8.71 -5.94
N GLN A 97 -5.54 -8.23 -6.71
CA GLN A 97 -4.18 -8.79 -6.70
C GLN A 97 -3.52 -8.64 -5.33
N GLU A 98 -3.64 -7.47 -4.70
CA GLU A 98 -3.16 -7.21 -3.35
C GLU A 98 -3.78 -8.20 -2.34
N SER A 99 -5.11 -8.27 -2.31
CA SER A 99 -5.85 -9.13 -1.40
C SER A 99 -5.48 -10.61 -1.58
N PHE A 100 -5.31 -11.05 -2.82
CA PHE A 100 -4.88 -12.41 -3.12
C PHE A 100 -3.45 -12.68 -2.64
N TRP A 101 -2.52 -11.75 -2.87
CA TRP A 101 -1.15 -11.88 -2.39
C TRP A 101 -1.09 -11.96 -0.86
N LEU A 102 -1.84 -11.10 -0.14
CA LEU A 102 -1.95 -11.15 1.32
C LEU A 102 -2.44 -12.51 1.83
N LYS A 103 -3.41 -13.13 1.14
CA LYS A 103 -3.88 -14.50 1.48
C LYS A 103 -2.79 -15.56 1.30
N ILE A 104 -1.99 -15.48 0.24
CA ILE A 104 -0.89 -16.42 0.01
C ILE A 104 0.16 -16.30 1.11
N GLN A 105 0.51 -15.08 1.53
CA GLN A 105 1.51 -14.86 2.58
C GLN A 105 1.10 -15.42 3.95
N LYS A 106 -0.20 -15.63 4.21
CA LYS A 106 -0.69 -16.27 5.44
C LYS A 106 -0.63 -17.79 5.41
N THR A 107 -0.54 -18.37 4.23
CA THR A 107 -0.61 -19.83 4.01
C THR A 107 0.78 -20.45 3.86
N THR A 108 1.84 -19.63 3.90
CA THR A 108 3.24 -20.02 3.74
C THR A 108 3.99 -19.84 5.06
#